data_AF-A0A401FYF3-F1
#
_entry.id   AF-A0A401FYF3-F1
#
_cell.length_a   1.000
_cell.length_b   1.000
_cell.length_c   1.000
_cell.angle_alpha   90.00
_cell.angle_beta   90.00
_cell.angle_gamma   90.00
#
_symmetry.space_group_name_H-M   'P 1'
#
loop_
_entity.id
_entity.type
_entity.pdbx_description
1 polymer ?
#
loop_
_entity_poly.entity_id
_entity_poly.type
_entity_poly.pdbx_seq_one_letter_code
_entity_poly.pdbx_strand_id
1 'polypeptide(L)'
;MEEKRSKILQIIDSRTKVMALISIIAEALFLGSLVTLPSDQTLYALIACLSILIVTLIGITIIEYTEVKSTKALIENKDSTFLPEDIRGELNLSFIAKRDKLSKGQREILSYIEKNATSGGGVSQKHLEGKFSKHTGCYVYWRLEVLRYLGFVRKIEIGKNHNDTPLHSYVLTAEYKKKYSGHE
;
A
#
# COMPACT_ATOMS: atom_id res chain seq x y z
N MET A 1 20.51 11.05 10.95
CA MET A 1 20.58 9.73 10.28
C MET A 1 19.88 8.64 11.12
N GLU A 2 18.84 8.98 11.89
CA GLU A 2 18.19 8.09 12.89
C GLU A 2 16.87 7.45 12.41
N GLU A 3 16.24 8.00 11.38
CA GLU A 3 14.86 7.67 11.04
C GLU A 3 14.68 6.28 10.39
N LYS A 4 15.75 5.72 9.79
CA LYS A 4 15.70 4.40 9.14
C LYS A 4 15.74 3.22 10.13
N ARG A 5 16.23 3.41 11.36
CA ARG A 5 16.33 2.32 12.36
C ARG A 5 14.98 1.98 13.00
N SER A 6 14.10 2.96 13.18
CA SER A 6 12.79 2.79 13.83
C SER A 6 11.82 1.91 13.04
N LYS A 7 11.83 1.99 11.70
CA LYS A 7 10.91 1.22 10.85
C LYS A 7 11.24 -0.26 10.74
N ILE A 8 12.51 -0.66 10.89
CA ILE A 8 12.91 -2.07 10.88
C ILE A 8 12.43 -2.76 12.17
N LEU A 9 12.53 -2.05 13.30
CA LEU A 9 12.05 -2.55 14.59
C LEU A 9 10.53 -2.71 14.63
N GLN A 10 9.74 -1.97 13.86
CA GLN A 10 8.28 -2.17 13.80
C GLN A 10 7.84 -3.41 13.00
N ILE A 11 8.70 -3.94 12.13
CA ILE A 11 8.38 -5.08 11.25
C ILE A 11 8.60 -6.44 11.96
N ILE A 12 9.43 -6.48 13.01
CA ILE A 12 9.68 -7.70 13.79
C ILE A 12 8.49 -7.95 14.73
N ASP A 13 7.90 -9.14 14.65
CA ASP A 13 6.76 -9.55 15.47
C ASP A 13 7.06 -9.43 16.97
N SER A 14 6.03 -9.12 17.75
CA SER A 14 6.10 -8.95 19.20
C SER A 14 6.71 -10.16 19.91
N ARG A 15 6.47 -11.38 19.41
CA ARG A 15 7.01 -12.62 20.00
C ARG A 15 8.51 -12.76 19.76
N THR A 16 8.97 -12.46 18.56
CA THR A 16 10.40 -12.50 18.20
C THR A 16 11.20 -11.48 19.01
N LYS A 17 10.64 -10.30 19.28
CA LYS A 17 11.24 -9.30 20.20
C LYS A 17 11.35 -9.81 21.63
N VAL A 18 10.31 -10.46 22.14
CA VAL A 18 10.32 -11.03 23.50
C VAL A 18 11.37 -12.13 23.60
N MET A 19 11.48 -13.01 22.61
CA MET A 19 12.51 -14.06 22.58
C MET A 19 13.93 -13.49 22.51
N ALA A 20 14.17 -12.48 21.67
CA ALA A 20 15.46 -11.80 21.59
C ALA A 20 15.82 -11.09 22.90
N LEU A 21 14.87 -10.42 23.55
CA LEU A 21 15.07 -9.76 24.83
C LEU A 21 15.42 -10.76 25.94
N ILE A 22 14.73 -11.90 26.00
CA ILE A 22 15.01 -12.97 26.96
C ILE A 22 16.43 -13.52 26.75
N SER A 23 16.86 -13.73 25.49
CA SER A 23 18.24 -14.17 25.18
C SER A 23 19.29 -13.17 25.69
N ILE A 24 19.07 -11.87 25.45
CA ILE A 24 19.99 -10.80 25.88
C ILE A 24 20.06 -10.72 27.42
N ILE A 25 18.91 -10.85 28.10
CA ILE A 25 18.87 -10.85 29.58
C ILE A 25 19.62 -12.06 30.14
N ALA A 26 19.43 -13.25 29.55
CA ALA A 26 20.13 -14.46 29.98
C ALA A 26 21.66 -14.32 29.82
N GLU A 27 22.13 -13.71 28.72
CA GLU A 27 23.56 -13.44 28.49
C GLU A 27 24.12 -12.41 29.48
N ALA A 28 23.38 -11.35 29.78
CA ALA A 28 23.79 -10.34 30.75
C ALA A 28 23.91 -10.92 32.17
N LEU A 29 22.97 -11.78 32.55
CA LEU A 29 23.00 -12.50 33.84
C LEU A 29 24.19 -13.48 33.90
N PHE A 30 24.48 -14.17 32.80
CA PHE A 30 25.63 -15.06 32.71
C PHE A 30 26.96 -14.31 32.84
N LEU A 31 27.12 -13.16 32.17
CA LEU A 31 28.27 -12.27 32.33
C LEU A 31 28.43 -11.75 33.78
N GLY A 32 27.33 -11.48 34.48
CA GLY A 32 27.36 -11.14 35.90
C GLY A 32 27.83 -12.30 36.79
N SER A 33 27.48 -13.54 36.44
CA SER A 33 27.85 -14.74 37.22
C SER A 33 29.33 -15.13 37.07
N LEU A 34 30.01 -14.68 36.01
CA LEU A 34 31.43 -14.95 35.74
C LEU A 34 32.37 -14.50 36.87
N VAL A 35 31.99 -13.48 37.64
CA VAL A 35 32.76 -12.98 38.78
C VAL A 35 32.72 -13.94 39.99
N THR A 36 31.75 -14.86 40.01
CA THR A 36 31.53 -15.80 41.12
C THR A 36 32.05 -17.21 40.84
N LEU A 37 32.56 -17.46 39.63
CA LEU A 37 33.00 -18.79 39.18
C LEU A 37 34.49 -19.05 39.47
N PRO A 38 34.85 -20.26 39.92
CA PRO A 38 36.26 -20.67 40.06
C PRO A 38 36.97 -20.70 38.70
N SER A 39 38.23 -20.25 38.68
CA SER A 39 39.03 -20.07 37.45
C SER A 39 39.16 -21.33 36.58
N ASP A 40 39.12 -22.53 37.18
CA ASP A 40 39.21 -23.81 36.45
C ASP A 40 37.93 -24.18 35.69
N GLN A 41 36.78 -23.60 36.05
CA GLN A 41 35.49 -23.89 35.41
C GLN A 41 35.04 -22.78 34.46
N THR A 42 35.67 -21.61 34.53
CA THR A 42 35.35 -20.43 33.72
C THR A 42 35.44 -20.70 32.21
N LEU A 43 36.46 -21.45 31.77
CA LEU A 43 36.64 -21.76 30.36
C LEU A 43 35.50 -22.62 29.80
N TYR A 44 35.11 -23.68 30.53
CA TYR A 44 34.01 -24.56 30.14
C TYR A 44 32.66 -23.84 30.14
N ALA A 45 32.44 -22.97 31.12
CA ALA A 45 31.23 -22.14 31.20
C ALA A 45 31.13 -21.19 30.00
N LEU A 46 32.24 -20.55 29.60
CA LEU A 46 32.28 -19.67 28.42
C LEU A 46 31.98 -20.42 27.12
N ILE A 47 32.56 -21.62 26.95
CA ILE A 47 32.32 -22.45 25.76
C ILE A 47 30.84 -22.88 25.69
N ALA A 48 30.25 -23.30 26.83
CA ALA A 48 28.85 -23.66 26.90
C ALA A 48 27.94 -22.46 26.57
N CYS A 49 28.21 -21.28 27.13
CA CYS A 49 27.45 -20.07 26.84
C CYS A 49 27.53 -19.66 25.36
N LEU A 50 28.74 -19.72 24.77
CA LEU A 50 28.93 -19.41 23.36
C LEU A 50 28.14 -20.36 22.45
N SER A 51 28.11 -21.65 22.80
CA SER A 51 27.37 -22.65 22.02
C SER A 51 25.85 -22.41 22.05
N ILE A 52 25.30 -22.04 23.21
CA ILE A 52 23.88 -21.73 23.37
C ILE A 52 23.54 -20.46 22.56
N LEU A 53 24.39 -19.43 22.62
CA LEU A 53 24.21 -18.17 21.89
C LEU A 53 24.17 -18.39 20.36
N ILE A 54 25.06 -19.23 19.84
CA ILE A 54 25.06 -19.54 18.40
C ILE A 54 23.76 -20.24 18.00
N VAL A 55 23.28 -21.20 18.80
CA VAL A 55 22.04 -21.93 18.51
C VAL A 55 20.82 -21.01 18.57
N THR A 56 20.73 -20.11 19.55
CA THR A 56 19.62 -19.15 19.65
C THR A 56 19.62 -18.17 18.49
N LEU A 57 20.78 -17.67 18.08
CA LEU A 57 20.91 -16.72 16.96
C LEU A 57 20.49 -17.39 15.63
N ILE A 58 20.90 -18.64 15.40
CA ILE A 58 20.45 -19.44 14.25
C ILE A 58 18.93 -19.64 14.30
N GLY A 59 18.37 -20.00 15.45
CA GLY A 59 16.93 -20.18 15.61
C GLY A 59 16.12 -18.92 15.29
N ILE A 60 16.55 -17.76 15.81
CA ILE A 60 15.92 -16.47 15.55
C ILE A 60 15.98 -16.14 14.05
N THR A 61 17.14 -16.30 13.42
CA THR A 61 17.31 -15.98 11.99
C THR A 61 16.46 -16.87 11.07
N ILE A 62 16.30 -18.15 11.40
CA ILE A 62 15.42 -19.06 10.64
C ILE A 62 13.96 -18.61 10.76
N ILE A 63 13.50 -18.31 11.98
CA ILE A 63 12.12 -17.84 12.22
C ILE A 63 11.86 -16.55 11.43
N GLU A 64 12.71 -15.54 11.59
CA GLU A 64 12.58 -14.27 10.86
C GLU A 64 12.59 -14.48 9.35
N TYR A 65 13.48 -15.33 8.84
CA TYR A 65 13.53 -15.63 7.41
C TYR A 65 12.25 -16.31 6.91
N THR A 66 11.72 -17.28 7.66
CA THR A 66 10.46 -17.96 7.30
C THR A 66 9.25 -17.03 7.39
N GLU A 67 9.18 -16.15 8.38
CA GLU A 67 8.10 -15.16 8.51
C GLU A 67 8.16 -14.10 7.42
N VAL A 68 9.35 -13.59 7.07
CA VAL A 68 9.51 -12.63 5.98
C VAL A 68 9.14 -13.27 4.64
N LYS A 69 9.51 -14.53 4.40
CA LYS A 69 9.13 -15.26 3.19
C LYS A 69 7.62 -15.50 3.14
N SER A 70 7.01 -15.90 4.25
CA SER A 70 5.57 -16.12 4.36
C SER A 70 4.77 -14.83 4.17
N THR A 71 5.21 -13.74 4.81
CA THR A 71 4.59 -12.42 4.68
C THR A 71 4.73 -11.87 3.26
N LYS A 72 5.88 -12.06 2.60
CA LYS A 72 6.05 -11.71 1.17
C LYS A 72 5.12 -12.52 0.28
N ALA A 73 4.99 -13.83 0.51
CA ALA A 73 4.08 -14.69 -0.25
C ALA A 73 2.60 -14.28 -0.05
N LEU A 74 2.23 -13.87 1.16
CA LEU A 74 0.88 -13.37 1.46
C LEU A 74 0.61 -12.00 0.82
N ILE A 75 1.58 -11.08 0.83
CA ILE A 75 1.45 -9.75 0.19
C ILE A 75 1.34 -9.91 -1.33
N GLU A 76 2.13 -10.79 -1.93
CA GLU A 76 2.10 -11.07 -3.37
C GLU A 76 0.78 -11.74 -3.81
N ASN A 77 0.16 -12.54 -2.95
CA ASN A 77 -1.13 -13.15 -3.25
C ASN A 77 -2.33 -12.19 -3.05
N LYS A 78 -2.26 -11.31 -2.05
CA LYS A 78 -3.41 -10.51 -1.56
C LYS A 78 -3.94 -9.48 -2.57
N ASP A 79 -3.15 -9.07 -3.55
CA ASP A 79 -3.62 -8.16 -4.62
C ASP A 79 -4.49 -8.85 -5.69
N SER A 80 -4.57 -10.18 -5.68
CA SER A 80 -5.20 -10.95 -6.75
C SER A 80 -6.36 -11.84 -6.30
N THR A 81 -6.88 -11.71 -5.08
CA THR A 81 -7.94 -12.61 -4.58
C THR A 81 -9.28 -11.94 -4.27
N PHE A 82 -9.34 -10.60 -4.27
CA PHE A 82 -10.56 -9.86 -3.85
C PHE A 82 -11.42 -9.30 -4.98
N LEU A 83 -10.98 -9.43 -6.23
CA LEU A 83 -11.77 -8.99 -7.38
C LEU A 83 -12.40 -10.20 -8.07
N PRO A 84 -13.74 -10.27 -8.12
CA PRO A 84 -14.47 -11.18 -9.00
C PRO A 84 -13.85 -11.22 -10.41
N GLU A 85 -13.77 -12.41 -11.02
CA GLU A 85 -13.05 -12.59 -12.30
C GLU A 85 -13.62 -11.74 -13.43
N ASP A 86 -14.94 -11.53 -13.44
CA ASP A 86 -15.64 -10.64 -14.36
C ASP A 86 -15.11 -9.20 -14.26
N ILE A 87 -14.97 -8.68 -13.04
CA ILE A 87 -14.46 -7.33 -12.80
C ILE A 87 -12.96 -7.22 -13.16
N ARG A 88 -12.18 -8.25 -12.87
CA ARG A 88 -10.75 -8.31 -13.24
C ARG A 88 -10.56 -8.27 -14.74
N GLY A 89 -11.39 -9.02 -15.47
CA GLY A 89 -11.41 -8.98 -16.92
C GLY A 89 -11.63 -7.56 -17.44
N GLU A 90 -12.57 -6.82 -16.86
CA GLU A 90 -12.86 -5.43 -17.26
C GLU A 90 -11.73 -4.44 -16.94
N LEU A 91 -11.06 -4.60 -15.80
CA LEU A 91 -9.92 -3.75 -15.43
C LEU A 91 -8.70 -3.98 -16.31
N ASN A 92 -8.51 -5.19 -16.82
CA ASN A 92 -7.39 -5.54 -17.70
C ASN A 92 -7.60 -5.13 -19.17
N LEU A 93 -8.79 -4.67 -19.54
CA LEU A 93 -9.06 -4.19 -20.90
C LEU A 93 -8.23 -2.94 -21.25
N SER A 94 -7.94 -2.78 -22.53
CA SER A 94 -7.36 -1.54 -23.06
C SER A 94 -8.30 -0.36 -22.82
N PHE A 95 -7.76 0.86 -22.72
CA PHE A 95 -8.61 2.05 -22.53
C PHE A 95 -9.61 2.26 -23.66
N ILE A 96 -9.28 1.84 -24.88
CA ILE A 96 -10.21 1.86 -26.03
C ILE A 96 -11.39 0.93 -25.75
N ALA A 97 -11.13 -0.34 -25.42
CA ALA A 97 -12.18 -1.31 -25.11
C ALA A 97 -13.02 -0.90 -23.88
N LYS A 98 -12.40 -0.32 -22.85
CA LYS A 98 -13.11 0.25 -21.71
C LYS A 98 -14.02 1.41 -22.12
N ARG A 99 -13.57 2.27 -23.05
CA ARG A 99 -14.32 3.43 -23.54
C ARG A 99 -15.55 3.01 -24.35
N ASP A 100 -15.43 1.94 -25.14
CA ASP A 100 -16.53 1.40 -25.93
C ASP A 100 -17.67 0.86 -25.07
N LYS A 101 -17.35 0.32 -23.89
CA LYS A 101 -18.32 -0.15 -22.90
C LYS A 101 -19.03 0.97 -22.11
N LEU A 102 -18.55 2.22 -22.19
CA LEU A 102 -19.16 3.32 -21.44
C LEU A 102 -20.55 3.69 -21.97
N SER A 103 -21.49 3.89 -21.06
CA SER A 103 -22.80 4.47 -21.41
C SER A 103 -22.64 5.86 -22.03
N LYS A 104 -23.63 6.30 -22.82
CA LYS A 104 -23.61 7.60 -23.51
C LYS A 104 -23.25 8.76 -22.55
N GLY A 105 -23.92 8.85 -21.41
CA GLY A 105 -23.65 9.90 -20.42
C GLY A 105 -22.26 9.82 -19.78
N GLN A 106 -21.69 8.62 -19.61
CA GLN A 106 -20.30 8.49 -19.12
C GLN A 106 -19.29 8.95 -20.16
N ARG A 107 -19.51 8.63 -21.45
CA ARG A 107 -18.68 9.12 -22.55
C ARG A 107 -18.74 10.64 -22.66
N GLU A 108 -19.92 11.22 -22.53
CA GLU A 108 -20.08 12.68 -22.55
C GLU A 108 -19.33 13.37 -21.40
N ILE A 109 -19.42 12.82 -20.18
CA ILE A 109 -18.67 13.33 -19.02
C ILE A 109 -17.16 13.19 -19.25
N LEU A 110 -16.70 12.01 -19.70
CA LEU A 110 -15.28 11.77 -19.96
C LEU A 110 -14.75 12.73 -21.04
N SER A 111 -15.44 12.86 -22.16
CA SER A 111 -15.07 13.79 -23.23
C SER A 111 -15.10 15.25 -22.79
N TYR A 112 -15.98 15.60 -21.84
CA TYR A 112 -15.96 16.93 -21.27
C TYR A 112 -14.73 17.16 -20.40
N ILE A 113 -14.36 16.19 -19.55
CA ILE A 113 -13.12 16.25 -18.76
C ILE A 113 -11.90 16.30 -19.68
N GLU A 114 -11.87 15.52 -20.77
CA GLU A 114 -10.79 15.56 -21.77
C GLU A 114 -10.56 16.95 -22.36
N LYS A 115 -11.65 17.65 -22.70
CA LYS A 115 -11.58 18.98 -23.32
C LYS A 115 -11.30 20.11 -22.32
N ASN A 116 -11.65 19.94 -21.05
CA ASN A 116 -11.68 21.03 -20.06
C ASN A 116 -10.65 20.84 -18.93
N ALA A 117 -10.05 19.66 -18.79
CA ALA A 117 -8.94 19.44 -17.88
C ALA A 117 -7.67 20.03 -18.49
N THR A 118 -7.27 21.21 -18.02
CA THR A 118 -6.00 21.84 -18.43
C THR A 118 -4.79 21.02 -17.96
N SER A 119 -3.61 21.29 -18.52
CA SER A 119 -2.35 20.67 -18.07
C SER A 119 -2.08 21.02 -16.60
N GLY A 120 -2.47 20.13 -15.69
CA GLY A 120 -2.36 20.28 -14.24
C GLY A 120 -3.67 20.58 -13.52
N GLY A 121 -4.71 21.00 -14.25
CA GLY A 121 -6.04 21.29 -13.71
C GLY A 121 -7.05 20.18 -13.99
N GLY A 122 -7.82 19.79 -12.98
CA GLY A 122 -9.01 18.93 -13.15
C GLY A 122 -10.29 19.75 -13.27
N VAL A 123 -11.39 19.06 -13.58
CA VAL A 123 -12.72 19.67 -13.55
C VAL A 123 -13.38 19.41 -12.19
N SER A 124 -13.86 20.46 -11.53
CA SER A 124 -14.47 20.32 -10.19
C SER A 124 -15.76 19.50 -10.24
N GLN A 125 -16.01 18.71 -9.19
CA GLN A 125 -17.22 17.88 -9.09
C GLN A 125 -18.49 18.73 -9.18
N LYS A 126 -18.52 19.87 -8.47
CA LYS A 126 -19.65 20.80 -8.48
C LYS A 126 -19.98 21.29 -9.89
N HIS A 127 -18.96 21.56 -10.70
CA HIS A 127 -19.15 22.00 -12.09
C HIS A 127 -19.70 20.89 -12.97
N LEU A 128 -19.19 19.66 -12.82
CA LEU A 128 -19.70 18.48 -13.52
C LEU A 128 -21.15 18.19 -13.15
N GLU A 129 -21.48 18.25 -11.85
CA GLU A 129 -22.85 18.09 -11.36
C GLU A 129 -23.76 19.19 -11.91
N GLY A 130 -23.34 20.46 -11.88
CA GLY A 130 -24.11 21.57 -12.46
C GLY A 130 -24.38 21.40 -13.96
N LYS A 131 -23.40 20.88 -14.71
CA LYS A 131 -23.52 20.68 -16.15
C LYS A 131 -24.38 19.47 -16.55
N PHE A 132 -24.22 18.34 -15.86
CA PHE A 132 -24.79 17.05 -16.29
C PHE A 132 -26.03 16.60 -15.49
N SER A 133 -26.33 17.24 -14.35
CA SER A 133 -27.48 16.90 -13.49
C SER A 133 -28.83 16.94 -14.19
N LYS A 134 -29.03 17.86 -15.15
CA LYS A 134 -30.31 18.05 -15.85
C LYS A 134 -30.65 16.94 -16.86
N HIS A 135 -29.67 16.18 -17.33
CA HIS A 135 -29.84 15.30 -18.50
C HIS A 135 -29.80 13.81 -18.19
N THR A 136 -29.35 13.39 -16.99
CA THR A 136 -28.95 11.99 -16.79
C THR A 136 -29.78 11.18 -15.80
N GLY A 137 -30.76 11.77 -15.08
CA GLY A 137 -31.70 11.06 -14.20
C GLY A 137 -31.07 10.21 -13.07
N CYS A 138 -29.74 10.21 -12.97
CA CYS A 138 -28.91 9.35 -12.15
C CYS A 138 -27.68 10.15 -11.71
N TYR A 139 -27.27 9.98 -10.46
CA TYR A 139 -26.22 10.74 -9.79
C TYR A 139 -24.93 10.81 -10.61
N VAL A 140 -24.56 12.02 -11.06
CA VAL A 140 -23.28 12.32 -11.73
C VAL A 140 -22.10 11.77 -10.93
N TYR A 141 -22.21 11.81 -9.60
CA TYR A 141 -21.30 11.15 -8.66
C TYR A 141 -20.99 9.69 -9.03
N TRP A 142 -22.01 8.84 -9.20
CA TRP A 142 -21.79 7.42 -9.53
C TRP A 142 -21.09 7.23 -10.87
N ARG A 143 -21.43 8.05 -11.86
CA ARG A 143 -20.77 8.00 -13.18
C ARG A 143 -19.29 8.37 -13.08
N LEU A 144 -18.95 9.36 -12.25
CA LEU A 144 -17.57 9.77 -12.01
C LEU A 144 -16.78 8.69 -11.26
N GLU A 145 -17.40 8.02 -10.28
CA GLU A 145 -16.76 6.91 -9.57
C GLU A 145 -16.49 5.72 -10.51
N VAL A 146 -17.39 5.41 -11.46
CA VAL A 146 -17.11 4.39 -12.49
C VAL A 146 -15.94 4.80 -13.39
N LEU A 147 -15.90 6.05 -13.84
CA LEU A 147 -14.76 6.55 -14.64
C LEU A 147 -13.44 6.48 -13.86
N ARG A 148 -13.49 6.74 -12.55
CA ARG A 148 -12.34 6.61 -11.64
C ARG A 148 -11.91 5.16 -11.53
N TYR A 149 -12.86 4.26 -11.30
CA TYR A 149 -12.62 2.82 -11.15
C TYR A 149 -11.97 2.21 -12.39
N LEU A 150 -12.43 2.59 -13.58
CA LEU A 150 -11.87 2.10 -14.85
C LEU A 150 -10.48 2.69 -15.18
N GLY A 151 -10.00 3.64 -14.38
CA GLY A 151 -8.68 4.25 -14.51
C GLY A 151 -8.60 5.42 -15.49
N PHE A 152 -9.72 5.95 -15.97
CA PHE A 152 -9.74 7.12 -16.88
C PHE A 152 -9.38 8.41 -16.15
N VAL A 153 -9.93 8.57 -14.95
CA VAL A 153 -9.77 9.78 -14.13
C VAL A 153 -9.30 9.42 -12.72
N ARG A 154 -8.68 10.39 -12.06
CA ARG A 154 -8.39 10.36 -10.62
C ARG A 154 -9.13 11.50 -9.93
N LYS A 155 -9.56 11.24 -8.70
CA LYS A 155 -10.19 12.21 -7.82
C LYS A 155 -9.12 12.84 -6.93
N ILE A 156 -9.04 14.16 -6.95
CA ILE A 156 -8.14 14.94 -6.10
C ILE A 156 -8.96 15.86 -5.21
N GLU A 157 -8.54 16.03 -3.96
CA GLU A 157 -9.12 17.04 -3.08
C GLU A 157 -8.49 18.41 -3.43
N ILE A 158 -9.33 19.42 -3.63
CA ILE A 158 -8.93 20.79 -4.00
C ILE A 158 -9.16 21.78 -2.87
N GLY A 159 -9.54 21.30 -1.68
CA GLY A 159 -9.84 22.10 -0.50
C GLY A 159 -11.14 21.65 0.16
N LYS A 160 -11.68 22.50 1.02
CA LYS A 160 -12.94 22.25 1.74
C LYS A 160 -13.90 23.41 1.56
N ASN A 161 -15.20 23.15 1.68
CA ASN A 161 -16.22 24.18 1.70
C ASN A 161 -16.34 24.83 3.10
N HIS A 162 -17.24 25.80 3.26
CA HIS A 162 -17.51 26.47 4.53
C HIS A 162 -18.00 25.53 5.66
N ASN A 163 -18.46 24.33 5.33
CA ASN A 163 -18.95 23.30 6.26
C ASN A 163 -17.90 22.19 6.47
N ASP A 164 -16.62 22.45 6.18
CA ASP A 164 -15.52 21.47 6.27
C ASP A 164 -15.69 20.22 5.38
N THR A 165 -16.59 20.26 4.39
CA THR A 165 -16.78 19.16 3.43
C THR A 165 -15.72 19.22 2.33
N PRO A 166 -15.02 18.12 2.02
CA PRO A 166 -14.00 18.10 0.98
C PRO A 166 -14.58 18.38 -0.40
N LEU A 167 -13.94 19.32 -1.10
CA LEU A 167 -14.21 19.66 -2.49
C LEU A 167 -13.28 18.85 -3.38
N HIS A 168 -13.86 18.24 -4.41
CA HIS A 168 -13.13 17.33 -5.28
C HIS A 168 -13.04 17.85 -6.71
N SER A 169 -11.94 17.50 -7.37
CA SER A 169 -11.72 17.70 -8.79
C SER A 169 -11.32 16.38 -9.45
N TYR A 170 -11.75 16.20 -10.70
CA TYR A 170 -11.46 15.01 -11.49
C TYR A 170 -10.46 15.36 -12.59
N VAL A 171 -9.34 14.66 -12.59
CA VAL A 171 -8.23 14.85 -13.54
C VAL A 171 -8.04 13.57 -14.33
N LEU A 172 -7.70 13.64 -15.61
CA LEU A 172 -7.29 12.44 -16.36
C LEU A 172 -6.04 11.80 -15.73
N THR A 173 -5.99 10.46 -15.70
CA THR A 173 -4.81 9.74 -15.23
C THR A 173 -3.65 9.85 -16.22
N ALA A 174 -2.41 9.76 -15.74
CA ALA A 174 -1.23 9.82 -16.60
C ALA A 174 -1.19 8.66 -17.61
N GLU A 175 -1.62 7.46 -17.19
CA GLU A 175 -1.70 6.27 -18.04
C GLU A 175 -2.69 6.46 -19.19
N TYR A 176 -3.86 7.04 -18.90
CA TYR A 176 -4.85 7.33 -19.90
C TYR A 176 -4.36 8.40 -20.89
N LYS A 177 -3.80 9.51 -20.37
CA LYS A 177 -3.18 10.56 -21.20
C LYS A 177 -2.09 9.99 -22.11
N LYS A 178 -1.18 9.16 -21.58
CA LYS A 178 -0.08 8.58 -22.36
C LYS A 178 -0.58 7.72 -23.52
N LYS A 179 -1.63 6.92 -23.30
CA LYS A 179 -2.16 6.00 -24.31
C LYS A 179 -3.11 6.66 -25.30
N TYR A 180 -3.76 7.77 -24.93
CA TYR A 180 -4.79 8.41 -25.75
C TYR A 180 -4.34 9.72 -26.40
N SER A 181 -3.46 10.50 -25.76
CA SER A 181 -2.89 11.75 -26.30
C SER A 181 -1.67 11.52 -27.21
N GLY A 182 -1.28 10.28 -27.47
CA GLY A 182 -0.23 9.91 -28.44
C GLY A 182 -0.75 9.66 -29.86
N HIS A 183 -2.01 10.00 -30.14
CA HIS A 183 -2.69 9.82 -31.43
C HIS A 183 -3.15 11.15 -32.06
N GLU A 184 -2.58 12.28 -31.63
CA GLU A 184 -2.68 13.56 -32.34
C GLU A 184 -1.41 13.84 -33.15
#